data_AF-A0A2G9UHK2-F1
#
_entry.id   AF-A0A2G9UHK2-F1
#
_cell.length_a   1.000
_cell.length_b   1.000
_cell.length_c   1.000
_cell.angle_alpha   90.00
_cell.angle_beta   90.00
_cell.angle_gamma   90.00
#
_symmetry.space_group_name_H-M   'P 1'
#
loop_
_entity.id
_entity.type
_entity.pdbx_description
1 polymer ?
#
loop_
_entity_poly.entity_id
_entity_poly.type
_entity_poly.pdbx_seq_one_letter_code
_entity_poly.pdbx_strand_id
1 'polypeptide(L)'
;MYNERTDTSELAYDATQARKRLMKQCFWMKEMWRILVAILAIACLVDAQFRCKNMKGKDVDWFVALKLPANIDERKGRSFVYYDSSQNGWVMSKQPINSTESAIGATLQQLYTSDDKTTFKIAYNDDCPGKQVDSGRGHSKGVAVFTIDSGFWMVHSVPNFPPPEKYDYPETGSKYAQSFICLSLDANSLEDISQYMRYSQVTPFIANLPKNFEIIAPYLVDVVNKKSLGRADTQFTTSHDFETRGHQRIKAFAKHKKFGKDLWHDFIALYLRTPMAVETWRNGAAKDVGTQCDNGENVYDITSVKVLDKEYSSSKDHSKWGVSMSESVPAVCIGDVNRQESQFKRGGGAVCIEDVTLWRTFRGSVNSFLECGVVHEKKSSKDAKKPAKNGKKAE
;
A
#
# COMPACT_ATOMS: atom_id res chain seq x y z
N MET A 1 -81.55 -41.80 -32.64
CA MET A 1 -80.09 -41.79 -32.38
C MET A 1 -79.50 -40.63 -33.15
N TYR A 2 -79.09 -39.58 -32.44
CA TYR A 2 -78.41 -38.43 -33.04
C TYR A 2 -77.01 -38.85 -33.49
N ASN A 3 -76.66 -38.50 -34.73
CA ASN A 3 -75.40 -38.87 -35.38
C ASN A 3 -74.42 -37.70 -35.20
N GLU A 4 -73.53 -37.79 -34.21
CA GLU A 4 -72.42 -36.86 -34.04
C GLU A 4 -71.35 -37.17 -35.10
N ARG A 5 -71.36 -36.40 -36.18
CA ARG A 5 -70.29 -36.38 -37.16
C ARG A 5 -69.29 -35.30 -36.73
N THR A 6 -68.29 -35.70 -35.96
CA THR A 6 -67.16 -34.83 -35.56
C THR A 6 -66.40 -34.39 -36.81
N ASP A 7 -66.30 -33.08 -36.99
CA ASP A 7 -65.71 -32.43 -38.16
C ASP A 7 -64.18 -32.53 -38.08
N THR A 8 -63.61 -33.44 -38.87
CA THR A 8 -62.17 -33.73 -38.92
C THR A 8 -61.35 -32.53 -39.40
N SER A 9 -61.98 -31.52 -40.01
CA SER A 9 -61.32 -30.29 -40.46
C SER A 9 -60.97 -29.35 -39.29
N GLU A 10 -61.81 -29.28 -38.26
CA GLU A 10 -61.64 -28.42 -37.10
C GLU A 10 -60.50 -28.92 -36.19
N LEU A 11 -60.44 -30.25 -35.99
CA LEU A 11 -59.34 -30.92 -35.29
C LEU A 11 -57.98 -30.74 -35.98
N ALA A 12 -57.95 -30.75 -37.31
CA ALA A 12 -56.73 -30.53 -38.09
C ALA A 12 -56.25 -29.06 -38.02
N TYR A 13 -57.19 -28.11 -38.01
CA TYR A 13 -56.88 -26.69 -37.85
C TYR A 13 -56.28 -26.40 -36.46
N ASP A 14 -56.88 -26.93 -35.40
CA ASP A 14 -56.40 -26.77 -34.02
C ASP A 14 -55.03 -27.41 -33.79
N ALA A 15 -54.80 -28.62 -34.31
CA ALA A 15 -53.49 -29.27 -34.24
C ALA A 15 -52.39 -28.43 -34.95
N THR A 16 -52.73 -27.80 -36.07
CA THR A 16 -51.80 -26.93 -36.82
C THR A 16 -51.51 -25.63 -36.05
N GLN A 17 -52.51 -25.07 -35.37
CA GLN A 17 -52.34 -23.86 -34.58
C GLN A 17 -51.54 -24.12 -33.29
N ALA A 18 -51.77 -25.25 -32.62
CA ALA A 18 -50.99 -25.71 -31.48
C ALA A 18 -49.51 -25.94 -31.84
N ARG A 19 -49.24 -26.58 -32.98
CA ARG A 19 -47.87 -26.78 -33.49
C ARG A 19 -47.15 -25.46 -33.79
N LYS A 20 -47.85 -24.46 -34.35
CA LYS A 20 -47.29 -23.11 -34.58
C LYS A 20 -46.97 -22.39 -33.26
N ARG A 21 -47.80 -22.53 -32.22
CA ARG A 21 -47.55 -21.95 -30.89
C ARG A 21 -46.33 -22.59 -30.22
N LEU A 22 -46.22 -23.92 -30.27
CA LEU A 22 -45.05 -24.66 -29.76
C LEU A 22 -43.75 -24.28 -30.49
N MET A 23 -43.79 -24.17 -31.83
CA MET A 23 -42.61 -23.75 -32.59
C MET A 23 -42.19 -22.32 -32.26
N LYS A 24 -43.14 -21.39 -32.07
CA LYS A 24 -42.82 -20.04 -31.58
C LYS A 24 -42.21 -20.08 -30.18
N GLN A 25 -42.79 -20.81 -29.23
CA GLN A 25 -42.23 -20.93 -27.88
C GLN A 25 -40.80 -21.52 -27.89
N CYS A 26 -40.55 -22.57 -28.67
CA CYS A 26 -39.19 -23.11 -28.85
C CYS A 26 -38.23 -22.10 -29.50
N PHE A 27 -38.69 -21.30 -30.45
CA PHE A 27 -37.88 -20.26 -31.08
C PHE A 27 -37.49 -19.17 -30.08
N TRP A 28 -38.45 -18.63 -29.34
CA TRP A 28 -38.20 -17.62 -28.31
C TRP A 28 -37.33 -18.15 -27.16
N MET A 29 -37.52 -19.40 -26.75
CA MET A 29 -36.70 -20.04 -25.71
C MET A 29 -35.25 -20.25 -26.17
N LYS A 30 -35.02 -20.58 -27.45
CA LYS A 30 -33.66 -20.65 -28.03
C LYS A 30 -32.99 -19.28 -28.11
N GLU A 31 -33.72 -18.23 -28.48
CA GLU A 31 -33.14 -16.88 -28.52
C GLU A 31 -32.89 -16.29 -27.13
N MET A 32 -33.78 -16.53 -26.16
CA MET A 32 -33.53 -16.17 -24.77
C MET A 32 -32.30 -16.89 -24.21
N TRP A 33 -32.12 -18.18 -24.53
CA TRP A 33 -30.93 -18.94 -24.15
C TRP A 33 -29.66 -18.38 -24.79
N ARG A 34 -29.68 -18.02 -26.08
CA ARG A 34 -28.55 -17.38 -26.77
C ARG A 34 -28.19 -16.02 -26.16
N ILE A 35 -29.19 -15.21 -25.83
CA ILE A 35 -28.99 -13.92 -25.16
C ILE A 35 -28.39 -14.13 -23.75
N LEU A 36 -28.90 -15.10 -22.97
CA LEU A 36 -28.36 -15.44 -21.65
C LEU A 36 -26.91 -15.92 -21.72
N VAL A 37 -26.58 -16.80 -22.68
CA VAL A 37 -25.21 -17.27 -22.91
C VAL A 37 -24.30 -16.13 -23.37
N ALA A 38 -24.78 -15.23 -24.22
CA ALA A 38 -24.02 -14.04 -24.63
C ALA A 38 -23.78 -13.08 -23.46
N ILE A 39 -24.78 -12.84 -22.61
CA ILE A 39 -24.64 -12.00 -21.40
C ILE A 39 -23.68 -12.66 -20.39
N LEU A 40 -23.77 -13.99 -20.20
CA LEU A 40 -22.81 -14.73 -19.37
C LEU A 40 -21.40 -14.71 -19.95
N ALA A 41 -21.25 -14.84 -21.27
CA ALA A 41 -19.96 -14.74 -21.94
C ALA A 41 -19.36 -13.32 -21.84
N ILE A 42 -20.18 -12.27 -21.97
CA ILE A 42 -19.76 -10.87 -21.77
C ILE A 42 -19.44 -10.59 -20.29
N ALA A 43 -20.18 -11.15 -19.35
CA ALA A 43 -19.87 -11.08 -17.92
C ALA A 43 -18.60 -11.86 -17.55
N CYS A 44 -18.27 -12.92 -18.29
CA CYS A 44 -17.00 -13.65 -18.19
C CYS A 44 -15.84 -12.98 -18.93
N LEU A 45 -16.11 -11.97 -19.77
CA LEU A 45 -15.10 -11.13 -20.45
C LEU A 45 -14.72 -9.89 -19.63
N VAL A 46 -15.17 -9.78 -18.37
CA VAL A 46 -14.53 -8.86 -17.44
C VAL A 46 -13.16 -9.44 -17.13
N ASP A 47 -12.16 -9.02 -17.91
CA ASP A 47 -10.75 -9.25 -17.61
C ASP A 47 -10.55 -9.02 -16.12
N ALA A 48 -9.91 -9.95 -15.42
CA ALA A 48 -9.67 -9.83 -13.99
C ALA A 48 -8.76 -8.61 -13.76
N GLN A 49 -9.37 -7.45 -13.50
CA GLN A 49 -8.64 -6.20 -13.33
C GLN A 49 -7.87 -6.25 -12.01
N PHE A 50 -6.56 -6.03 -12.10
CA PHE A 50 -5.71 -5.97 -10.91
C PHE A 50 -6.11 -4.78 -10.05
N ARG A 51 -6.44 -5.05 -8.78
CA ARG A 51 -6.91 -4.04 -7.81
C ARG A 51 -6.52 -4.41 -6.39
N CYS A 52 -6.52 -3.44 -5.49
CA CYS A 52 -6.43 -3.73 -4.06
C CYS A 52 -7.61 -4.60 -3.61
N LYS A 53 -7.31 -5.65 -2.86
CA LYS A 53 -8.31 -6.56 -2.30
C LYS A 53 -8.49 -6.29 -0.81
N ASN A 54 -9.73 -6.34 -0.33
CA ASN A 54 -10.03 -6.25 1.09
C ASN A 54 -9.98 -7.59 1.81
N MET A 55 -10.30 -7.58 3.11
CA MET A 55 -10.32 -8.75 3.98
C MET A 55 -11.37 -9.83 3.57
N LYS A 56 -12.18 -9.58 2.54
CA LYS A 56 -13.13 -10.53 1.94
C LYS A 56 -12.74 -10.92 0.51
N GLY A 57 -11.54 -10.55 0.06
CA GLY A 57 -11.07 -10.79 -1.31
C GLY A 57 -11.77 -9.95 -2.39
N LYS A 58 -12.56 -8.94 -2.01
CA LYS A 58 -13.25 -8.05 -2.95
C LYS A 58 -12.39 -6.83 -3.28
N ASP A 59 -12.60 -6.29 -4.47
CA ASP A 59 -11.95 -5.05 -4.89
C ASP A 59 -12.35 -3.88 -4.01
N VAL A 60 -11.36 -3.07 -3.65
CA VAL A 60 -11.52 -1.79 -2.96
C VAL A 60 -10.65 -0.74 -3.63
N ASP A 61 -11.04 0.51 -3.47
CA ASP A 61 -10.35 1.62 -4.14
C ASP A 61 -8.96 1.88 -3.54
N TRP A 62 -8.90 1.86 -2.22
CA TRP A 62 -7.65 1.92 -1.47
C TRP A 62 -7.81 1.20 -0.13
N PHE A 63 -6.69 0.81 0.46
CA PHE A 63 -6.61 0.46 1.87
C PHE A 63 -5.28 0.87 2.48
N VAL A 64 -5.30 1.01 3.79
CA VAL A 64 -4.12 1.15 4.65
C VAL A 64 -4.11 0.04 5.70
N ALA A 65 -2.93 -0.31 6.17
CA ALA A 65 -2.79 -1.23 7.29
C ALA A 65 -1.59 -0.89 8.17
N LEU A 66 -1.73 -1.10 9.47
CA LEU A 66 -0.64 -1.08 10.44
C LEU A 66 -0.53 -2.46 11.09
N LYS A 67 0.56 -3.17 10.79
CA LYS A 67 0.89 -4.45 11.41
C LYS A 67 1.43 -4.23 12.80
N LEU A 68 0.97 -5.01 13.79
CA LEU A 68 1.33 -4.80 15.20
C LEU A 68 2.72 -5.37 15.55
N PRO A 69 3.48 -4.77 16.47
CA PRO A 69 4.74 -5.34 16.91
C PRO A 69 4.52 -6.59 17.76
N ALA A 70 5.47 -7.53 17.70
CA ALA A 70 5.31 -8.86 18.30
C ALA A 70 5.08 -8.87 19.82
N ASN A 71 5.51 -7.82 20.53
CA ASN A 71 5.42 -7.75 21.98
C ASN A 71 4.02 -7.41 22.51
N ILE A 72 3.13 -6.84 21.68
CA ILE A 72 1.74 -6.53 22.06
C ILE A 72 0.70 -7.33 21.28
N ASP A 73 1.16 -8.11 20.30
CA ASP A 73 0.30 -8.93 19.45
C ASP A 73 0.26 -10.37 19.93
N GLU A 74 -0.94 -10.89 20.13
CA GLU A 74 -1.22 -12.28 20.48
C GLU A 74 -0.70 -13.24 19.40
N ARG A 75 -0.74 -12.82 18.12
CA ARG A 75 -0.19 -13.58 16.98
C ARG A 75 1.29 -13.29 16.71
N LYS A 76 2.02 -12.77 17.71
CA LYS A 76 3.47 -12.53 17.66
C LYS A 76 3.94 -11.70 16.46
N GLY A 77 3.17 -10.67 16.13
CA GLY A 77 3.46 -9.71 15.09
C GLY A 77 2.94 -10.14 13.73
N ARG A 78 1.83 -10.86 13.71
CA ARG A 78 1.11 -11.28 12.49
C ARG A 78 -0.30 -10.69 12.41
N SER A 79 -0.81 -10.06 13.47
CA SER A 79 -2.05 -9.27 13.42
C SER A 79 -1.76 -7.86 12.89
N PHE A 80 -2.77 -7.26 12.26
CA PHE A 80 -2.71 -5.88 11.78
C PHE A 80 -4.06 -5.20 11.95
N VAL A 81 -4.08 -3.89 12.13
CA VAL A 81 -5.29 -3.10 11.94
C VAL A 81 -5.41 -2.68 10.48
N TYR A 82 -6.64 -2.64 10.00
CA TYR A 82 -6.99 -2.48 8.60
C TYR A 82 -8.06 -1.41 8.42
N TYR A 83 -7.94 -0.60 7.37
CA TYR A 83 -8.94 0.40 6.97
C TYR A 83 -8.91 0.55 5.44
N ASP A 84 -10.05 0.29 4.79
CA ASP A 84 -10.29 0.57 3.37
C ASP A 84 -11.37 1.61 3.09
N SER A 85 -11.48 1.98 1.82
CA SER A 85 -12.51 2.87 1.25
C SER A 85 -13.98 2.50 1.53
N SER A 86 -14.28 1.31 2.05
CA SER A 86 -15.64 0.80 2.27
C SER A 86 -16.08 0.75 3.73
N GLN A 87 -15.19 1.14 4.65
CA GLN A 87 -15.45 1.12 6.09
C GLN A 87 -15.07 2.44 6.76
N ASN A 88 -15.30 2.56 8.07
CA ASN A 88 -14.90 3.72 8.85
C ASN A 88 -14.00 3.27 10.01
N GLY A 89 -12.79 3.81 10.06
CA GLY A 89 -11.84 3.56 11.12
C GLY A 89 -11.15 2.19 11.07
N TRP A 90 -10.28 1.98 12.05
CA TRP A 90 -9.51 0.75 12.19
C TRP A 90 -10.39 -0.45 12.54
N VAL A 91 -10.14 -1.58 11.88
CA VAL A 91 -10.68 -2.89 12.25
C VAL A 91 -9.52 -3.87 12.40
N MET A 92 -9.51 -4.66 13.48
CA MET A 92 -8.51 -5.70 13.67
C MET A 92 -8.65 -6.80 12.61
N SER A 93 -7.54 -7.22 12.01
CA SER A 93 -7.53 -8.27 11.00
C SER A 93 -8.00 -9.61 11.59
N LYS A 94 -8.97 -10.24 10.93
CA LYS A 94 -9.41 -11.60 11.28
C LYS A 94 -8.37 -12.65 10.90
N GLN A 95 -7.69 -12.42 9.77
CA GLN A 95 -6.64 -13.27 9.25
C GLN A 95 -5.26 -12.71 9.62
N PRO A 96 -4.26 -13.56 9.87
CA PRO A 96 -2.89 -13.11 10.03
C PRO A 96 -2.34 -12.61 8.70
N ILE A 97 -1.35 -11.72 8.75
CA ILE A 97 -0.76 -11.09 7.57
C ILE A 97 -0.19 -12.10 6.57
N ASN A 98 0.34 -13.26 7.00
CA ASN A 98 0.84 -14.28 6.07
C ASN A 98 -0.27 -15.10 5.37
N SER A 99 -1.53 -14.88 5.70
CA SER A 99 -2.63 -15.55 5.01
C SER A 99 -2.86 -14.94 3.63
N THR A 100 -3.01 -15.79 2.61
CA THR A 100 -3.48 -15.38 1.27
C THR A 100 -4.91 -14.86 1.27
N GLU A 101 -5.67 -15.10 2.34
CA GLU A 101 -7.02 -14.55 2.54
C GLU A 101 -7.01 -13.18 3.25
N SER A 102 -5.85 -12.72 3.72
CA SER A 102 -5.73 -11.35 4.25
C SER A 102 -5.81 -10.34 3.10
N ALA A 103 -6.18 -9.08 3.37
CA ALA A 103 -6.22 -8.04 2.34
C ALA A 103 -4.87 -7.89 1.60
N ILE A 104 -3.76 -7.88 2.35
CA ILE A 104 -2.40 -7.78 1.81
C ILE A 104 -2.07 -9.03 0.99
N GLY A 105 -2.40 -10.22 1.48
CA GLY A 105 -2.17 -11.48 0.77
C GLY A 105 -2.99 -11.63 -0.49
N ALA A 106 -4.30 -11.41 -0.42
CA ALA A 106 -5.19 -11.46 -1.57
C ALA A 106 -4.77 -10.45 -2.65
N THR A 107 -4.30 -9.26 -2.24
CA THR A 107 -3.77 -8.26 -3.17
C THR A 107 -2.48 -8.77 -3.83
N LEU A 108 -1.50 -9.21 -3.05
CA LEU A 108 -0.20 -9.62 -3.57
C LEU A 108 -0.20 -10.95 -4.30
N GLN A 109 -1.21 -11.80 -4.12
CA GLN A 109 -1.40 -13.00 -4.95
C GLN A 109 -1.44 -12.67 -6.45
N GLN A 110 -1.97 -11.50 -6.81
CA GLN A 110 -2.02 -11.01 -8.19
C GLN A 110 -0.62 -10.81 -8.82
N LEU A 111 0.42 -10.58 -8.01
CA LEU A 111 1.81 -10.51 -8.49
C LEU A 111 2.28 -11.86 -9.04
N TYR A 112 1.88 -12.96 -8.40
CA TYR A 112 2.34 -14.31 -8.70
C TYR A 112 1.48 -15.01 -9.76
N THR A 113 0.22 -14.62 -9.90
CA THR A 113 -0.73 -15.24 -10.84
C THR A 113 -0.92 -14.45 -12.13
N SER A 114 -0.20 -13.34 -12.33
CA SER A 114 -0.30 -12.51 -13.53
C SER A 114 0.36 -13.15 -14.76
N ASP A 115 -0.17 -12.84 -15.94
CA ASP A 115 0.44 -13.22 -17.23
C ASP A 115 1.46 -12.16 -17.66
N ASP A 116 2.74 -12.56 -17.73
CA ASP A 116 3.85 -11.70 -18.10
C ASP A 116 3.78 -11.17 -19.54
N LYS A 117 2.94 -11.74 -20.40
CA LYS A 117 2.74 -11.21 -21.76
C LYS A 117 1.93 -9.93 -21.77
N THR A 118 1.01 -9.77 -20.83
CA THR A 118 0.00 -8.70 -20.82
C THR A 118 0.10 -7.77 -19.60
N THR A 119 0.95 -8.12 -18.63
CA THR A 119 1.00 -7.46 -17.33
C THR A 119 2.36 -6.83 -17.06
N PHE A 120 2.39 -5.54 -16.72
CA PHE A 120 3.53 -4.94 -16.05
C PHE A 120 3.52 -5.38 -14.58
N LYS A 121 4.65 -5.86 -14.06
CA LYS A 121 4.83 -6.10 -12.63
C LYS A 121 6.20 -5.67 -12.14
N ILE A 122 6.24 -5.13 -10.93
CA ILE A 122 7.46 -4.76 -10.24
C ILE A 122 7.31 -5.00 -8.75
N ALA A 123 8.30 -5.63 -8.13
CA ALA A 123 8.51 -5.58 -6.69
C ALA A 123 9.90 -4.98 -6.44
N TYR A 124 9.95 -3.99 -5.56
CA TYR A 124 11.17 -3.29 -5.20
C TYR A 124 11.35 -3.28 -3.68
N ASN A 125 12.59 -3.46 -3.25
CA ASN A 125 12.98 -3.46 -1.84
C ASN A 125 14.50 -3.28 -1.75
N ASP A 126 14.98 -2.33 -0.96
CA ASP A 126 16.43 -2.15 -0.74
C ASP A 126 17.05 -3.25 0.11
N ASP A 127 16.25 -3.94 0.92
CA ASP A 127 16.62 -5.14 1.67
C ASP A 127 15.79 -6.31 1.12
N CYS A 128 16.09 -6.72 -0.12
CA CYS A 128 15.30 -7.70 -0.85
C CYS A 128 15.62 -9.15 -0.46
N PRO A 129 14.63 -10.09 -0.57
CA PRO A 129 14.81 -11.47 -0.16
C PRO A 129 16.04 -12.14 -0.78
N GLY A 130 16.88 -12.76 0.04
CA GLY A 130 18.02 -13.56 -0.40
C GLY A 130 19.20 -12.77 -0.98
N LYS A 131 19.22 -11.44 -0.83
CA LYS A 131 20.31 -10.57 -1.30
C LYS A 131 20.79 -9.65 -0.17
N GLN A 132 21.97 -9.07 -0.35
CA GLN A 132 22.47 -8.04 0.55
C GLN A 132 21.73 -6.71 0.34
N VAL A 133 21.67 -5.91 1.40
CA VAL A 133 21.04 -4.59 1.39
C VAL A 133 21.74 -3.66 0.39
N ASP A 134 20.96 -3.03 -0.49
CA ASP A 134 21.43 -2.01 -1.44
C ASP A 134 21.38 -0.61 -0.80
N SER A 135 22.38 -0.32 0.03
CA SER A 135 22.50 0.96 0.73
C SER A 135 22.86 2.15 -0.18
N GLY A 136 23.24 1.89 -1.44
CA GLY A 136 23.63 2.93 -2.41
C GLY A 136 22.44 3.57 -3.15
N ARG A 137 21.25 2.99 -2.97
CA ARG A 137 19.97 3.35 -3.59
C ARG A 137 18.94 3.78 -2.53
N GLY A 138 17.70 3.96 -2.97
CA GLY A 138 16.63 4.44 -2.10
C GLY A 138 16.32 3.51 -0.95
N HIS A 139 15.98 4.05 0.21
CA HIS A 139 15.23 3.27 1.21
C HIS A 139 13.79 3.27 0.73
N SER A 140 13.36 2.21 0.05
CA SER A 140 12.06 2.18 -0.62
C SER A 140 11.59 0.77 -0.87
N LYS A 141 10.30 0.51 -0.65
CA LYS A 141 9.73 -0.81 -0.83
C LYS A 141 8.29 -0.76 -1.30
N GLY A 142 7.93 -1.67 -2.19
CA GLY A 142 6.59 -1.71 -2.74
C GLY A 142 6.43 -2.70 -3.88
N VAL A 143 5.19 -2.81 -4.34
CA VAL A 143 4.75 -3.72 -5.38
C VAL A 143 3.75 -3.02 -6.28
N ALA A 144 3.90 -3.13 -7.58
CA ALA A 144 2.91 -2.68 -8.55
C ALA A 144 2.65 -3.76 -9.60
N VAL A 145 1.38 -3.95 -9.95
CA VAL A 145 0.93 -4.90 -10.99
C VAL A 145 -0.19 -4.26 -11.78
N PHE A 146 -0.02 -4.16 -13.10
CA PHE A 146 -0.92 -3.42 -13.99
C PHE A 146 -1.17 -4.18 -15.29
N THR A 147 -2.44 -4.23 -15.70
CA THR A 147 -2.81 -4.41 -17.11
C THR A 147 -2.74 -3.07 -17.83
N ILE A 148 -3.04 -3.06 -19.13
CA ILE A 148 -3.10 -1.82 -19.91
C ILE A 148 -4.21 -0.85 -19.46
N ASP A 149 -5.20 -1.36 -18.73
CA ASP A 149 -6.34 -0.57 -18.27
C ASP A 149 -6.13 -0.11 -16.82
N SER A 150 -5.71 -1.01 -15.94
CA SER A 150 -5.68 -0.74 -14.50
C SER A 150 -4.75 -1.66 -13.73
N GLY A 151 -4.46 -1.27 -12.49
CA GLY A 151 -3.63 -2.04 -11.59
C GLY A 151 -3.76 -1.64 -10.14
N PHE A 152 -2.84 -2.16 -9.34
CA PHE A 152 -2.62 -1.66 -8.00
C PHE A 152 -1.16 -1.26 -7.80
N TRP A 153 -0.96 -0.29 -6.91
CA TRP A 153 0.35 0.05 -6.36
C TRP A 153 0.29 0.01 -4.84
N MET A 154 1.22 -0.73 -4.24
CA MET A 154 1.39 -0.88 -2.80
C MET A 154 2.75 -0.33 -2.37
N VAL A 155 2.75 0.55 -1.37
CA VAL A 155 3.97 1.02 -0.66
C VAL A 155 3.96 0.45 0.74
N HIS A 156 5.11 -0.04 1.21
CA HIS A 156 5.21 -0.68 2.53
C HIS A 156 6.58 -0.51 3.18
N SER A 157 6.69 -0.82 4.48
CA SER A 157 7.95 -0.67 5.22
C SER A 157 8.71 -1.99 5.50
N VAL A 158 8.15 -3.14 5.10
CA VAL A 158 8.65 -4.50 5.44
C VAL A 158 9.93 -4.90 4.68
N PRO A 159 11.08 -5.11 5.36
CA PRO A 159 12.26 -5.70 4.73
C PRO A 159 12.03 -7.16 4.30
N ASN A 160 12.77 -7.63 3.30
CA ASN A 160 12.71 -9.00 2.78
C ASN A 160 11.31 -9.42 2.33
N PHE A 161 10.54 -8.49 1.76
CA PHE A 161 9.16 -8.69 1.32
C PHE A 161 8.87 -8.03 -0.03
N PRO A 162 7.98 -8.60 -0.85
CA PRO A 162 7.44 -9.96 -0.72
C PRO A 162 8.44 -11.05 -1.15
N PRO A 163 8.27 -12.33 -0.74
CA PRO A 163 9.07 -13.44 -1.25
C PRO A 163 8.92 -13.63 -2.77
N PRO A 164 9.94 -14.08 -3.53
CA PRO A 164 9.87 -14.13 -4.99
C PRO A 164 8.89 -15.14 -5.60
N GLU A 165 8.68 -16.28 -4.95
CA GLU A 165 7.98 -17.42 -5.57
C GLU A 165 6.48 -17.48 -5.25
N LYS A 166 6.12 -17.16 -4.01
CA LYS A 166 4.73 -17.22 -3.54
C LYS A 166 4.52 -16.25 -2.40
N TYR A 167 3.28 -15.85 -2.19
CA TYR A 167 2.93 -15.01 -1.06
C TYR A 167 3.21 -15.69 0.28
N ASP A 168 3.96 -14.99 1.14
CA ASP A 168 4.10 -15.25 2.56
C ASP A 168 4.60 -13.96 3.23
N TYR A 169 4.60 -13.91 4.55
CA TYR A 169 5.16 -12.81 5.33
C TYR A 169 6.46 -13.22 6.02
N PRO A 170 7.58 -12.50 5.81
CA PRO A 170 8.88 -12.90 6.33
C PRO A 170 8.91 -12.81 7.86
N GLU A 171 9.57 -13.79 8.49
CA GLU A 171 9.70 -13.82 9.95
C GLU A 171 10.45 -12.59 10.49
N THR A 172 11.39 -12.04 9.72
CA THR A 172 12.11 -10.81 10.05
C THR A 172 11.17 -9.60 10.15
N GLY A 173 10.02 -9.63 9.46
CA GLY A 173 8.97 -8.61 9.54
C GLY A 173 8.05 -8.72 10.76
N SER A 174 8.13 -9.81 11.55
CA SER A 174 7.24 -10.04 12.70
C SER A 174 7.58 -9.12 13.88
N LYS A 175 8.84 -8.73 14.06
CA LYS A 175 9.31 -8.08 15.29
C LYS A 175 8.69 -6.71 15.56
N TYR A 176 8.68 -5.84 14.56
CA TYR A 176 8.26 -4.44 14.69
C TYR A 176 6.95 -4.18 13.97
N ALA A 177 6.27 -3.09 14.32
CA ALA A 177 5.16 -2.61 13.52
C ALA A 177 5.61 -2.18 12.12
N GLN A 178 4.70 -2.28 11.16
CA GLN A 178 4.95 -1.97 9.75
C GLN A 178 3.70 -1.32 9.12
N SER A 179 3.90 -0.41 8.17
CA SER A 179 2.84 0.29 7.46
C SER A 179 2.69 -0.19 6.03
N PHE A 180 1.46 -0.12 5.53
CA PHE A 180 1.09 -0.41 4.15
C PHE A 180 0.07 0.61 3.67
N ILE A 181 0.17 1.00 2.40
CA ILE A 181 -0.90 1.62 1.62
C ILE A 181 -1.01 0.86 0.31
N CYS A 182 -2.23 0.61 -0.15
CA CYS A 182 -2.54 0.06 -1.46
C CYS A 182 -3.53 0.97 -2.16
N LEU A 183 -3.26 1.27 -3.43
CA LEU A 183 -4.09 2.09 -4.29
C LEU A 183 -4.49 1.30 -5.55
N SER A 184 -5.78 1.26 -5.86
CA SER A 184 -6.30 0.79 -7.15
C SER A 184 -6.31 1.95 -8.13
N LEU A 185 -5.57 1.82 -9.23
CA LEU A 185 -5.22 2.92 -10.13
C LEU A 185 -5.53 2.54 -11.59
N ASP A 186 -5.84 3.54 -12.41
CA ASP A 186 -5.82 3.37 -13.86
C ASP A 186 -4.37 3.36 -14.35
N ALA A 187 -4.12 2.69 -15.49
CA ALA A 187 -2.75 2.55 -16.02
C ALA A 187 -2.08 3.89 -16.36
N ASN A 188 -2.87 4.95 -16.60
CA ASN A 188 -2.36 6.30 -16.85
C ASN A 188 -1.54 6.86 -15.66
N SER A 189 -1.81 6.40 -14.42
CA SER A 189 -1.02 6.80 -13.24
C SER A 189 0.41 6.22 -13.27
N LEU A 190 0.71 5.24 -14.13
CA LEU A 190 2.05 4.65 -14.21
C LEU A 190 3.13 5.67 -14.60
N GLU A 191 2.79 6.71 -15.36
CA GLU A 191 3.75 7.75 -15.71
C GLU A 191 4.23 8.48 -14.44
N ASP A 192 3.30 8.95 -13.61
CA ASP A 192 3.60 9.61 -12.33
C ASP A 192 4.31 8.67 -11.35
N ILE A 193 3.85 7.42 -11.25
CA ILE A 193 4.45 6.40 -10.39
C ILE A 193 5.88 6.09 -10.84
N SER A 194 6.14 6.02 -12.14
CA SER A 194 7.46 5.72 -12.68
C SER A 194 8.46 6.85 -12.38
N GLN A 195 8.00 8.11 -12.39
CA GLN A 195 8.80 9.25 -11.94
C GLN A 195 9.07 9.21 -10.43
N TYR A 196 8.05 8.89 -9.61
CA TYR A 196 8.25 8.62 -8.18
C TYR A 196 9.35 7.57 -7.97
N MET A 197 9.23 6.39 -8.61
CA MET A 197 10.16 5.28 -8.45
C MET A 197 11.59 5.64 -8.91
N ARG A 198 11.71 6.41 -10.00
CA ARG A 198 12.99 6.88 -10.54
C ARG A 198 13.69 7.85 -9.58
N TYR A 199 12.97 8.84 -9.06
CA TYR A 199 13.51 9.80 -8.09
C TYR A 199 13.85 9.12 -6.76
N SER A 200 12.98 8.24 -6.27
CA SER A 200 13.24 7.44 -5.07
C SER A 200 14.40 6.45 -5.24
N GLN A 201 14.84 6.19 -6.47
CA GLN A 201 15.91 5.23 -6.80
C GLN A 201 15.58 3.83 -6.25
N VAL A 202 14.36 3.34 -6.53
CA VAL A 202 13.93 2.02 -6.05
C VAL A 202 14.89 0.92 -6.50
N THR A 203 14.88 -0.20 -5.78
CA THR A 203 15.70 -1.39 -6.07
C THR A 203 14.79 -2.54 -6.49
N PRO A 204 14.50 -2.70 -7.80
CA PRO A 204 13.68 -3.81 -8.28
C PRO A 204 14.38 -5.15 -8.06
N PHE A 205 13.61 -6.15 -7.68
CA PHE A 205 14.05 -7.55 -7.55
C PHE A 205 13.10 -8.55 -8.23
N ILE A 206 11.85 -8.16 -8.50
CA ILE A 206 10.96 -8.78 -9.48
C ILE A 206 10.60 -7.68 -10.47
N ALA A 207 10.72 -7.94 -11.77
CA ALA A 207 10.35 -6.98 -12.80
C ALA A 207 9.93 -7.71 -14.08
N ASN A 208 8.81 -7.29 -14.66
CA ASN A 208 8.40 -7.60 -16.03
C ASN A 208 7.85 -6.32 -16.66
N LEU A 209 8.39 -5.93 -17.81
CA LEU A 209 8.03 -4.70 -18.51
C LEU A 209 7.73 -5.02 -19.99
N PRO A 210 6.47 -5.34 -20.32
CA PRO A 210 6.05 -5.49 -21.71
C PRO A 210 6.11 -4.15 -22.47
N LYS A 211 6.39 -4.21 -23.78
CA LYS A 211 6.72 -3.03 -24.61
C LYS A 211 5.64 -1.95 -24.66
N ASN A 212 4.37 -2.32 -24.54
CA ASN A 212 3.25 -1.36 -24.47
C ASN A 212 3.33 -0.44 -23.24
N PHE A 213 3.88 -0.92 -22.13
CA PHE A 213 4.06 -0.10 -20.92
C PHE A 213 5.24 0.87 -21.05
N GLU A 214 6.25 0.56 -21.87
CA GLU A 214 7.33 1.52 -22.19
C GLU A 214 6.80 2.77 -22.90
N ILE A 215 5.67 2.64 -23.61
CA ILE A 215 5.05 3.76 -24.33
C ILE A 215 4.24 4.63 -23.36
N ILE A 216 3.50 4.03 -22.43
CA ILE A 216 2.63 4.75 -21.50
C ILE A 216 3.41 5.38 -20.34
N ALA A 217 4.45 4.69 -19.88
CA ALA A 217 5.29 5.16 -18.79
C ALA A 217 6.78 4.96 -19.12
N PRO A 218 7.37 5.82 -19.98
CA PRO A 218 8.75 5.65 -20.46
C PRO A 218 9.81 5.58 -19.36
N TYR A 219 9.57 6.24 -18.22
CA TYR A 219 10.52 6.19 -17.09
C TYR A 219 10.58 4.81 -16.42
N LEU A 220 9.64 3.89 -16.68
CA LEU A 220 9.75 2.50 -16.21
C LEU A 220 11.01 1.80 -16.76
N VAL A 221 11.45 2.17 -17.97
CA VAL A 221 12.70 1.66 -18.54
C VAL A 221 13.90 2.08 -17.67
N ASP A 222 13.93 3.34 -17.24
CA ASP A 222 14.96 3.85 -16.34
C ASP A 222 14.87 3.16 -14.96
N VAL A 223 13.66 2.93 -14.44
CA VAL A 223 13.43 2.25 -13.15
C VAL A 223 13.94 0.81 -13.16
N VAL A 224 13.54 0.01 -14.15
CA VAL A 224 13.94 -1.42 -14.27
C VAL A 224 15.45 -1.53 -14.48
N ASN A 225 16.04 -0.64 -15.28
CA ASN A 225 17.49 -0.60 -15.50
C ASN A 225 18.26 0.10 -14.37
N LYS A 226 17.59 0.49 -13.28
CA LYS A 226 18.19 1.16 -12.12
C LYS A 226 18.94 2.45 -12.49
N LYS A 227 18.58 3.11 -13.60
CA LYS A 227 19.20 4.34 -14.07
C LYS A 227 18.81 5.51 -13.16
N SER A 228 19.82 6.30 -12.81
CA SER A 228 19.69 7.47 -11.94
C SER A 228 19.51 8.74 -12.76
N LEU A 229 19.12 9.83 -12.09
CA LEU A 229 19.25 11.19 -12.61
C LEU A 229 20.67 11.44 -13.17
N GLY A 230 20.73 12.17 -14.28
CA GLY A 230 21.95 12.57 -14.98
C GLY A 230 22.83 13.50 -14.15
N ARG A 231 24.04 13.75 -14.66
CA ARG A 231 25.00 14.64 -13.98
C ARG A 231 24.55 16.11 -13.98
N ALA A 232 23.85 16.54 -15.03
CA ALA A 232 23.38 17.90 -15.21
C ALA A 232 22.05 18.21 -14.47
N ASP A 233 21.37 17.20 -13.93
CA ASP A 233 20.10 17.40 -13.22
C ASP A 233 20.32 18.19 -11.92
N THR A 234 19.50 19.22 -11.72
CA THR A 234 19.52 20.11 -10.55
C THR A 234 18.29 19.97 -9.65
N GLN A 235 17.21 19.37 -10.16
CA GLN A 235 16.01 19.07 -9.39
C GLN A 235 16.10 17.66 -8.80
N PHE A 236 16.09 17.57 -7.46
CA PHE A 236 16.27 16.31 -6.74
C PHE A 236 15.01 15.85 -5.99
N THR A 237 13.88 16.50 -6.22
CA THR A 237 12.57 16.12 -5.71
C THR A 237 11.55 16.14 -6.84
N THR A 238 10.53 15.30 -6.74
CA THR A 238 9.35 15.36 -7.58
C THR A 238 8.09 15.09 -6.75
N SER A 239 6.98 15.68 -7.18
CA SER A 239 5.66 15.48 -6.59
C SER A 239 4.63 15.32 -7.70
N HIS A 240 3.76 14.32 -7.57
CA HIS A 240 2.72 14.04 -8.57
C HIS A 240 1.36 13.92 -7.89
N ASP A 241 0.36 14.53 -8.52
CA ASP A 241 -1.04 14.44 -8.13
C ASP A 241 -1.79 13.56 -9.11
N PHE A 242 -2.49 12.57 -8.59
CA PHE A 242 -3.36 11.69 -9.37
C PHE A 242 -4.51 11.19 -8.51
N GLU A 243 -5.42 10.45 -9.12
CA GLU A 243 -6.58 9.90 -8.43
C GLU A 243 -6.55 8.37 -8.48
N THR A 244 -7.15 7.75 -7.47
CA THR A 244 -7.56 6.36 -7.58
C THR A 244 -8.74 6.21 -8.53
N ARG A 245 -9.11 4.97 -8.85
CA ARG A 245 -10.29 4.69 -9.69
C ARG A 245 -11.61 5.14 -9.06
N GLY A 246 -11.65 5.23 -7.74
CA GLY A 246 -12.75 5.78 -6.95
C GLY A 246 -12.65 7.30 -6.74
N HIS A 247 -11.80 7.99 -7.50
CA HIS A 247 -11.59 9.45 -7.44
C HIS A 247 -11.07 9.96 -6.08
N GLN A 248 -10.38 9.10 -5.32
CA GLN A 248 -9.67 9.53 -4.14
C GLN A 248 -8.39 10.27 -4.55
N ARG A 249 -8.23 11.50 -4.08
CA ARG A 249 -7.05 12.34 -4.37
C ARG A 249 -5.81 11.77 -3.68
N ILE A 250 -4.77 11.54 -4.47
CA ILE A 250 -3.47 11.01 -4.05
C ILE A 250 -2.37 12.00 -4.46
N LYS A 251 -1.40 12.17 -3.57
CA LYS A 251 -0.17 12.93 -3.85
C LYS A 251 1.05 12.09 -3.50
N ALA A 252 1.90 11.82 -4.49
CA ALA A 252 3.13 11.05 -4.29
C ALA A 252 4.34 11.99 -4.29
N PHE A 253 5.18 11.88 -3.27
CA PHE A 253 6.39 12.69 -3.07
C PHE A 253 7.63 11.80 -3.12
N ALA A 254 8.56 12.10 -4.01
CA ALA A 254 9.84 11.38 -4.07
C ALA A 254 11.02 12.34 -3.97
N LYS A 255 12.04 11.91 -3.21
CA LYS A 255 13.36 12.56 -3.19
C LYS A 255 14.43 11.64 -3.73
N HIS A 256 15.38 12.23 -4.43
CA HIS A 256 16.63 11.62 -4.84
C HIS A 256 17.70 11.78 -3.75
N LYS A 257 18.70 10.89 -3.72
CA LYS A 257 19.79 10.95 -2.71
C LYS A 257 20.60 12.25 -2.68
N LYS A 258 20.53 13.04 -3.75
CA LYS A 258 21.17 14.37 -3.86
C LYS A 258 20.35 15.48 -3.18
N PHE A 259 19.10 15.24 -2.79
CA PHE A 259 18.28 16.24 -2.09
C PHE A 259 18.91 16.67 -0.76
N GLY A 260 19.53 15.73 -0.03
CA GLY A 260 20.41 16.05 1.10
C GLY A 260 19.70 16.55 2.36
N LYS A 261 18.37 16.47 2.43
CA LYS A 261 17.53 17.01 3.50
C LYS A 261 16.44 16.03 3.99
N ASP A 262 15.70 16.40 5.03
CA ASP A 262 14.60 15.60 5.59
C ASP A 262 13.44 15.54 4.57
N LEU A 263 12.92 14.33 4.33
CA LEU A 263 11.77 14.14 3.44
C LEU A 263 10.51 14.79 4.02
N TRP A 264 10.32 14.67 5.34
CA TRP A 264 9.09 15.08 5.99
C TRP A 264 9.04 16.59 6.20
N HIS A 265 10.06 17.14 6.87
CA HIS A 265 10.13 18.58 7.14
C HIS A 265 10.44 19.38 5.88
N ASP A 266 11.56 19.11 5.21
CA ASP A 266 12.07 19.99 4.14
C ASP A 266 11.41 19.77 2.78
N PHE A 267 10.44 18.85 2.68
CA PHE A 267 9.69 18.62 1.44
C PHE A 267 8.18 18.49 1.67
N ILE A 268 7.71 17.44 2.34
CA ILE A 268 6.26 17.13 2.41
C ILE A 268 5.49 18.21 3.20
N ALA A 269 5.91 18.52 4.42
CA ALA A 269 5.22 19.49 5.28
C ALA A 269 5.22 20.89 4.67
N LEU A 270 6.36 21.34 4.12
CA LEU A 270 6.47 22.61 3.40
C LEU A 270 5.59 22.66 2.14
N TYR A 271 5.52 21.56 1.37
CA TYR A 271 4.69 21.51 0.18
C TYR A 271 3.21 21.55 0.53
N LEU A 272 2.79 20.75 1.52
CA LEU A 272 1.41 20.70 2.00
C LEU A 272 1.01 21.91 2.85
N ARG A 273 1.98 22.73 3.28
CA ARG A 273 1.81 23.89 4.17
C ARG A 273 1.03 23.53 5.42
N THR A 274 1.42 22.43 6.06
CA THR A 274 0.78 21.96 7.29
C THR A 274 1.82 21.33 8.23
N PRO A 275 1.74 21.59 9.54
CA PRO A 275 2.50 20.81 10.51
C PRO A 275 2.09 19.34 10.46
N MET A 276 3.02 18.43 10.75
CA MET A 276 2.78 16.98 10.69
C MET A 276 3.28 16.26 11.93
N ALA A 277 2.59 15.20 12.35
CA ALA A 277 3.11 14.20 13.26
C ALA A 277 3.58 12.99 12.45
N VAL A 278 4.80 12.53 12.70
CA VAL A 278 5.50 11.53 11.89
C VAL A 278 6.03 10.40 12.77
N GLU A 279 5.68 9.17 12.40
CA GLU A 279 6.24 7.93 12.92
C GLU A 279 7.19 7.36 11.87
N THR A 280 8.46 7.19 12.24
CA THR A 280 9.43 6.46 11.43
C THR A 280 10.44 5.77 12.34
N TRP A 281 11.07 4.71 11.82
CA TRP A 281 12.13 4.03 12.55
C TRP A 281 13.28 4.95 12.97
N ARG A 282 13.47 5.09 14.28
CA ARG A 282 14.55 5.87 14.92
C ARG A 282 15.52 5.04 15.75
N ASN A 283 15.44 3.71 15.67
CA ASN A 283 16.33 2.82 16.43
C ASN A 283 17.58 2.40 15.64
N GLY A 284 17.98 3.18 14.64
CA GLY A 284 19.25 2.98 13.92
C GLY A 284 20.43 3.64 14.63
N ALA A 285 21.64 3.34 14.17
CA ALA A 285 22.87 3.87 14.79
C ALA A 285 23.14 5.36 14.51
N ALA A 286 22.45 5.94 13.53
CA ALA A 286 22.61 7.33 13.15
C ALA A 286 21.89 8.28 14.12
N LYS A 287 22.24 9.57 14.06
CA LYS A 287 21.53 10.63 14.80
C LYS A 287 20.12 10.78 14.24
N ASP A 288 19.13 10.79 15.13
CA ASP A 288 17.75 11.09 14.78
C ASP A 288 17.63 12.58 14.44
N VAL A 289 16.81 12.90 13.43
CA VAL A 289 16.56 14.30 13.06
C VAL A 289 15.86 15.05 14.20
N GLY A 290 14.96 14.37 14.91
CA GLY A 290 14.16 14.93 15.98
C GLY A 290 13.04 15.84 15.45
N THR A 291 12.18 16.28 16.37
CA THR A 291 11.16 17.28 16.06
C THR A 291 11.80 18.55 15.49
N GLN A 292 11.27 19.01 14.36
CA GLN A 292 11.71 20.24 13.68
C GLN A 292 10.62 21.31 13.85
N CYS A 293 11.01 22.51 14.28
CA CYS A 293 10.08 23.55 14.75
C CYS A 293 10.28 24.91 14.08
N ASP A 294 10.77 24.91 12.85
CA ASP A 294 11.14 26.14 12.16
C ASP A 294 10.05 26.55 11.17
N ASN A 295 9.82 27.86 11.04
CA ASN A 295 9.00 28.49 9.99
C ASN A 295 7.49 28.19 9.94
N GLY A 296 6.93 27.42 10.88
CA GLY A 296 5.48 27.23 11.03
C GLY A 296 4.95 25.88 10.54
N GLU A 297 5.68 25.17 9.68
CA GLU A 297 5.38 23.79 9.25
C GLU A 297 6.14 22.75 10.08
N ASN A 298 5.91 22.78 11.39
CA ASN A 298 6.57 21.89 12.34
C ASN A 298 6.33 20.42 12.02
N VAL A 299 7.36 19.59 12.16
CA VAL A 299 7.23 18.14 12.02
C VAL A 299 7.66 17.45 13.31
N TYR A 300 6.65 16.95 14.02
CA TYR A 300 6.75 16.30 15.32
C TYR A 300 7.05 14.81 15.18
N ASP A 301 8.00 14.33 15.96
CA ASP A 301 8.27 12.91 16.08
C ASP A 301 7.26 12.24 17.03
N ILE A 302 6.49 11.27 16.54
CA ILE A 302 5.61 10.44 17.36
C ILE A 302 6.45 9.59 18.31
N THR A 303 6.07 9.50 19.58
CA THR A 303 6.76 8.69 20.60
C THR A 303 5.97 7.45 20.99
N SER A 304 4.64 7.50 20.85
CA SER A 304 3.77 6.35 21.06
C SER A 304 2.59 6.37 20.09
N VAL A 305 2.24 5.19 19.60
CA VAL A 305 1.09 4.95 18.72
C VAL A 305 0.05 4.16 19.50
N LYS A 306 -1.23 4.50 19.31
CA LYS A 306 -2.37 3.76 19.85
C LYS A 306 -3.33 3.40 18.74
N VAL A 307 -3.58 2.11 18.54
CA VAL A 307 -4.56 1.62 17.56
C VAL A 307 -5.55 0.72 18.28
N LEU A 308 -6.83 1.08 18.23
CA LEU A 308 -7.88 0.44 19.02
C LEU A 308 -7.51 0.45 20.53
N ASP A 309 -7.45 -0.71 21.17
CA ASP A 309 -7.07 -0.92 22.57
C ASP A 309 -5.56 -1.18 22.76
N LYS A 310 -4.77 -1.17 21.68
CA LYS A 310 -3.34 -1.51 21.71
C LYS A 310 -2.48 -0.25 21.63
N GLU A 311 -1.51 -0.14 22.52
CA GLU A 311 -0.54 0.94 22.57
C GLU A 311 0.89 0.39 22.48
N TYR A 312 1.75 1.08 21.72
CA TYR A 312 3.16 0.73 21.64
C TYR A 312 4.03 1.96 21.35
N SER A 313 5.24 1.92 21.88
CA SER A 313 6.27 2.95 21.67
C SER A 313 6.80 2.92 20.24
N SER A 314 7.18 4.09 19.71
CA SER A 314 7.90 4.26 18.42
C SER A 314 9.18 3.42 18.35
N SER A 315 9.81 3.09 19.49
CA SER A 315 10.94 2.14 19.54
C SER A 315 10.60 0.70 19.12
N LYS A 316 9.30 0.38 18.96
CA LYS A 316 8.78 -0.89 18.45
C LYS A 316 8.15 -0.74 17.06
N ASP A 317 8.25 0.42 16.42
CA ASP A 317 7.59 0.70 15.14
C ASP A 317 8.58 0.99 14.02
N HIS A 318 8.58 0.14 12.99
CA HIS A 318 9.37 0.29 11.76
C HIS A 318 8.55 0.84 10.59
N SER A 319 7.26 1.11 10.81
CA SER A 319 6.42 1.87 9.89
C SER A 319 7.06 3.21 9.54
N LYS A 320 6.66 3.77 8.40
CA LYS A 320 6.91 5.17 8.10
C LYS A 320 5.59 5.78 7.67
N TRP A 321 5.00 6.59 8.54
CA TRP A 321 3.78 7.31 8.21
C TRP A 321 3.78 8.69 8.85
N GLY A 322 3.05 9.61 8.23
CA GLY A 322 2.86 10.96 8.72
C GLY A 322 1.40 11.36 8.58
N VAL A 323 0.93 12.19 9.51
CA VAL A 323 -0.43 12.74 9.47
C VAL A 323 -0.38 14.24 9.72
N SER A 324 -1.15 14.99 8.94
CA SER A 324 -1.31 16.43 9.14
C SER A 324 -1.86 16.74 10.53
N MET A 325 -1.35 17.79 11.16
CA MET A 325 -1.85 18.30 12.44
C MET A 325 -3.04 19.26 12.27
N SER A 326 -3.43 19.57 11.03
CA SER A 326 -4.56 20.45 10.70
C SER A 326 -5.67 19.69 9.95
N GLU A 327 -6.92 19.89 10.38
CA GLU A 327 -8.10 19.35 9.68
C GLU A 327 -8.30 19.99 8.29
N SER A 328 -7.80 21.21 8.08
CA SER A 328 -7.90 21.91 6.78
C SER A 328 -7.07 21.24 5.68
N VAL A 329 -6.10 20.41 6.06
CA VAL A 329 -5.28 19.60 5.15
C VAL A 329 -5.34 18.17 5.67
N PRO A 330 -6.41 17.39 5.40
CA PRO A 330 -6.63 16.07 5.98
C PRO A 330 -5.77 14.99 5.32
N ALA A 331 -4.46 15.21 5.26
CA ALA A 331 -3.49 14.35 4.61
C ALA A 331 -2.97 13.28 5.58
N VAL A 332 -2.98 12.03 5.11
CA VAL A 332 -2.26 10.89 5.70
C VAL A 332 -1.27 10.39 4.67
N CYS A 333 -0.01 10.22 5.07
CA CYS A 333 1.06 9.79 4.19
C CYS A 333 1.69 8.49 4.69
N ILE A 334 1.89 7.51 3.82
CA ILE A 334 2.68 6.31 4.09
C ILE A 334 3.95 6.38 3.24
N GLY A 335 5.11 6.21 3.85
CA GLY A 335 6.39 6.41 3.18
C GLY A 335 7.39 5.30 3.41
N ASP A 336 8.60 5.61 2.98
CA ASP A 336 9.67 4.62 2.87
C ASP A 336 10.91 4.96 3.73
N VAL A 337 11.12 6.24 4.07
CA VAL A 337 12.41 6.74 4.58
C VAL A 337 12.38 6.94 6.09
N ASN A 338 13.39 6.41 6.79
CA ASN A 338 13.58 6.66 8.22
C ASN A 338 13.95 8.12 8.47
N ARG A 339 13.55 8.68 9.61
CA ARG A 339 13.88 10.06 9.97
C ARG A 339 15.18 10.16 10.79
N GLN A 340 16.27 9.64 10.21
CA GLN A 340 17.64 9.77 10.73
C GLN A 340 18.51 10.53 9.72
N GLU A 341 19.47 11.33 10.18
CA GLU A 341 20.32 12.18 9.32
C GLU A 341 21.07 11.37 8.24
N SER A 342 21.42 10.10 8.52
CA SER A 342 22.03 9.20 7.54
C SER A 342 21.17 8.98 6.29
N GLN A 343 19.84 9.15 6.39
CA GLN A 343 18.90 8.98 5.28
C GLN A 343 18.77 10.23 4.39
N PHE A 344 19.41 11.34 4.72
CA PHE A 344 19.45 12.53 3.84
C PHE A 344 20.11 12.21 2.49
N LYS A 345 21.07 11.28 2.51
CA LYS A 345 21.85 10.82 1.36
C LYS A 345 21.26 9.56 0.71
N ARG A 346 19.98 9.28 0.93
CA ARG A 346 19.26 8.17 0.29
C ARG A 346 18.01 8.68 -0.41
N GLY A 347 17.67 8.03 -1.52
CA GLY A 347 16.39 8.23 -2.17
C GLY A 347 15.26 7.60 -1.36
N GLY A 348 14.02 7.95 -1.71
CA GLY A 348 12.81 7.36 -1.16
C GLY A 348 11.64 8.35 -1.30
N GLY A 349 10.53 8.07 -0.65
CA GLY A 349 9.35 8.93 -0.79
C GLY A 349 8.24 8.60 0.20
N ALA A 350 7.10 9.24 -0.03
CA ALA A 350 5.84 8.94 0.63
C ALA A 350 4.66 9.20 -0.30
N VAL A 351 3.59 8.44 -0.10
CA VAL A 351 2.32 8.58 -0.81
C VAL A 351 1.27 9.05 0.18
N CYS A 352 0.63 10.18 -0.13
CA CYS A 352 -0.36 10.84 0.70
C CYS A 352 -1.75 10.71 0.10
N ILE A 353 -2.73 10.50 0.97
CA ILE A 353 -4.16 10.42 0.67
C ILE A 353 -4.88 11.52 1.46
N GLU A 354 -5.71 12.31 0.77
CA GLU A 354 -6.51 13.38 1.38
C GLU A 354 -7.93 12.88 1.67
N ASP A 355 -8.14 12.30 2.86
CA ASP A 355 -9.44 11.78 3.30
C ASP A 355 -9.66 12.15 4.77
N VAL A 356 -10.75 12.87 5.05
CA VAL A 356 -11.06 13.38 6.41
C VAL A 356 -11.30 12.25 7.41
N THR A 357 -11.93 11.15 7.00
CA THR A 357 -12.26 10.03 7.88
C THR A 357 -11.02 9.19 8.22
N LEU A 358 -10.16 8.99 7.23
CA LEU A 358 -8.84 8.38 7.38
C LEU A 358 -7.93 9.26 8.24
N TRP A 359 -7.88 10.55 7.96
CA TRP A 359 -7.11 11.53 8.73
C TRP A 359 -7.50 11.54 10.20
N ARG A 360 -8.80 11.58 10.51
CA ARG A 360 -9.28 11.47 11.91
C ARG A 360 -8.80 10.18 12.57
N THR A 361 -8.83 9.08 11.84
CA THR A 361 -8.39 7.77 12.34
C THR A 361 -6.89 7.75 12.64
N PHE A 362 -6.05 8.26 11.74
CA PHE A 362 -4.61 8.36 11.98
C PHE A 362 -4.26 9.41 13.05
N ARG A 363 -4.95 10.55 13.09
CA ARG A 363 -4.73 11.54 14.16
C ARG A 363 -5.09 11.00 15.53
N GLY A 364 -6.17 10.23 15.62
CA GLY A 364 -6.52 9.50 16.84
C GLY A 364 -5.53 8.39 17.19
N SER A 365 -4.68 7.97 16.24
CA SER A 365 -3.64 6.98 16.48
C SER A 365 -2.34 7.56 17.05
N VAL A 366 -2.18 8.89 17.01
CA VAL A 366 -1.08 9.60 17.64
C VAL A 366 -1.35 9.70 19.15
N ASN A 367 -0.74 8.82 19.95
CA ASN A 367 -0.93 8.81 21.40
C ASN A 367 -0.10 9.91 22.08
N SER A 368 1.17 10.03 21.68
CA SER A 368 2.07 11.09 22.14
C SER A 368 3.17 11.36 21.10
N PHE A 369 3.72 12.58 21.14
CA PHE A 369 4.80 13.05 20.26
C PHE A 369 5.70 14.03 21.02
N LEU A 370 6.90 14.28 20.48
CA LEU A 370 7.84 15.26 21.03
C LEU A 370 7.46 16.67 20.59
N GLU A 371 7.10 17.53 21.53
CA GLU A 371 6.84 18.95 21.28
C GLU A 371 8.13 19.76 21.06
N CYS A 372 7.96 20.97 20.53
CA CYS A 372 9.03 21.94 20.41
C CYS A 372 9.58 22.33 21.79
N GLY A 373 10.90 22.39 21.95
CA GLY A 373 11.54 22.85 23.19
C GLY A 373 11.79 21.78 24.26
N VAL A 374 11.40 20.52 24.04
CA VAL A 374 11.74 19.40 24.95
C VAL A 374 13.11 18.82 24.57
N VAL A 375 14.18 19.23 25.27
CA VAL A 375 15.51 18.61 25.15
C VAL A 375 15.54 17.35 26.02
N HIS A 376 15.48 16.17 25.40
CA HIS A 376 15.76 14.93 26.13
C HIS A 376 17.28 14.71 26.22
N GLU A 377 17.84 14.98 27.40
CA GLU A 377 19.16 14.45 27.76
C GLU A 377 19.10 12.91 27.70
N LYS A 378 19.85 12.32 26.77
CA LYS A 378 20.15 10.88 26.83
C LYS A 378 20.91 10.64 28.14
N LYS A 379 20.26 10.00 29.12
CA LYS A 379 20.97 9.50 30.31
C LYS A 379 22.07 8.55 29.85
N SER A 380 23.30 9.04 29.87
CA SER A 380 24.52 8.26 29.72
C SER A 380 24.52 7.16 30.79
N SER A 381 24.65 5.91 30.36
CA SER A 381 24.70 4.72 31.23
C SER A 381 26.02 4.60 32.00
N LYS A 382 26.58 5.70 32.53
CA LYS A 382 27.85 5.72 33.27
C LYS A 382 27.75 5.91 34.78
N ASP A 383 26.56 6.10 35.34
CA ASP A 383 26.37 6.25 36.80
C ASP A 383 25.66 5.08 37.48
N ALA A 384 25.97 3.85 37.05
CA ALA A 384 25.74 2.69 37.91
C ALA A 384 26.89 2.59 38.93
N LYS A 385 26.79 3.36 40.02
CA LYS A 385 27.63 3.17 41.20
C LYS A 385 27.54 1.71 41.65
N LYS A 386 28.66 0.98 41.59
CA LYS A 386 28.83 -0.33 42.26
C LYS A 386 28.54 -0.16 43.76
N PRO A 387 27.73 -1.04 44.38
CA PRO A 387 27.62 -1.04 45.83
C PRO A 387 28.95 -1.52 46.45
N ALA A 388 29.39 -0.80 47.47
CA ALA A 388 30.59 -1.11 48.25
C ALA A 388 30.44 -2.49 48.90
N LYS A 389 31.41 -3.39 48.66
CA LYS A 389 31.56 -4.62 49.43
C LYS A 389 32.12 -4.26 50.80
N ASN A 390 31.29 -4.33 51.83
CA ASN A 390 31.73 -4.49 53.21
C ASN A 390 32.35 -5.88 53.36
N GLY A 391 33.68 -5.94 53.49
CA GLY A 391 34.42 -7.13 53.92
C GLY A 391 34.99 -6.89 55.31
N LYS A 392 34.37 -7.50 56.34
CA LYS A 392 34.98 -7.67 57.67
C LYS A 392 35.74 -9.00 57.72
N LYS A 393 36.96 -8.92 58.27
CA LYS A 393 37.74 -9.89 59.07
C LYS A 393 38.25 -11.21 58.45
N ALA A 394 39.58 -11.36 58.50
CA ALA A 394 40.42 -12.40 59.11
C ALA A 394 41.84 -12.14 58.54
N GLU A 395 42.95 -12.07 59.27
CA GLU A 395 43.42 -12.69 60.51
C GLU A 395 44.50 -11.78 61.12
#